data_AF-A0A6C2CNB3-F1
#
_entry.id   AF-A0A6C2CNB3-F1
#
_cell.length_a   1.000
_cell.length_b   1.000
_cell.length_c   1.000
_cell.angle_alpha   90.00
_cell.angle_beta   90.00
_cell.angle_gamma   90.00
#
_symmetry.space_group_name_H-M   'P 1'
#
loop_
_entity.id
_entity.type
_entity.pdbx_description
1 polymer ?
#
loop_
_entity_poly.entity_id
_entity_poly.type
_entity_poly.pdbx_seq_one_letter_code
_entity_poly.pdbx_strand_id
1 'polypeptide(L)'
;MKNSLGNLVAGFNKIAGDRTGTKSTKDNTGPNSGSPYNEHATRTSSTSLISSLGGLPSHVATGVTDVVNNVTDYLKVAEQEKTKRTDIKARRDVALASIKAQRKVFSELMQYTFQERAAVLQKQFETLDKALESGNVEVAALSLNSMVSVIQSSPFKTIQEMQQALGNKDFVVRLE
;
A
#
# COMPACT_ATOMS: atom_id res chain seq x y z
N MET A 1 -15.36 16.41 -16.65
CA MET A 1 -15.04 15.49 -15.53
C MET A 1 -13.75 14.71 -15.82
N LYS A 2 -12.59 15.34 -15.65
CA LYS A 2 -11.26 14.71 -15.50
C LYS A 2 -10.49 15.59 -14.50
N ASN A 3 -9.39 15.10 -13.91
CA ASN A 3 -8.48 15.84 -12.99
C ASN A 3 -8.76 15.80 -11.47
N SER A 4 -9.32 14.71 -10.93
CA SER A 4 -9.18 14.40 -9.48
C SER A 4 -8.14 13.28 -9.23
N LEU A 5 -8.12 12.26 -10.08
CA LEU A 5 -7.19 11.12 -10.01
C LEU A 5 -5.71 11.44 -10.29
N GLY A 6 -5.39 12.63 -10.81
CA GLY A 6 -3.99 13.04 -11.05
C GLY A 6 -3.26 13.50 -9.78
N ASN A 7 -3.99 13.97 -8.76
CA ASN A 7 -3.38 14.69 -7.62
C ASN A 7 -2.90 13.76 -6.49
N LEU A 8 -3.37 12.50 -6.46
CA LEU A 8 -2.99 11.52 -5.45
C LEU A 8 -1.64 10.84 -5.73
N VAL A 9 -1.14 10.90 -6.97
CA VAL A 9 0.22 10.45 -7.34
C VAL A 9 1.25 11.58 -7.14
N ALA A 10 0.84 12.84 -7.35
CA ALA A 10 1.70 14.02 -7.16
C ALA A 10 2.16 14.20 -5.69
N GLY A 11 1.32 13.82 -4.72
CA GLY A 11 1.61 13.98 -3.29
C GLY A 11 2.78 13.15 -2.74
N PHE A 12 3.09 12.00 -3.37
CA PHE A 12 4.15 11.11 -2.88
C PHE A 12 5.54 11.38 -3.48
N ASN A 13 5.62 12.07 -4.62
CA ASN A 13 6.92 12.35 -5.27
C ASN A 13 7.59 13.63 -4.73
N LYS A 14 6.90 14.43 -3.90
CA LYS A 14 7.42 15.69 -3.33
C LYS A 14 8.31 15.52 -2.09
N ILE A 15 8.75 14.29 -1.79
CA ILE A 15 9.67 13.97 -0.68
C ILE A 15 11.05 13.52 -1.20
N ALA A 16 11.18 13.22 -2.51
CA ALA A 16 12.39 12.65 -3.10
C ALA A 16 13.13 13.58 -4.09
N GLY A 17 12.71 14.85 -4.23
CA GLY A 17 13.22 15.73 -5.29
C GLY A 17 13.16 17.21 -4.94
N ASP A 18 14.07 17.67 -4.09
CA ASP A 18 14.56 19.04 -4.12
C ASP A 18 16.09 19.04 -3.98
N ARG A 19 16.75 20.03 -4.62
CA ARG A 19 18.21 20.22 -4.74
C ARG A 19 18.97 19.31 -5.72
N THR A 20 18.65 19.42 -7.01
CA THR A 20 19.67 19.34 -8.08
C THR A 20 19.75 20.67 -8.83
N GLY A 21 20.66 21.54 -8.43
CA GLY A 21 20.77 22.87 -9.04
C GLY A 21 21.71 23.85 -8.34
N THR A 22 23.01 23.56 -8.30
CA THR A 22 24.11 24.54 -8.48
C THR A 22 25.47 23.84 -8.31
N LYS A 23 26.36 23.99 -9.29
CA LYS A 23 27.80 23.80 -9.05
C LYS A 23 28.30 25.03 -8.29
N SER A 24 29.03 24.86 -7.19
CA SER A 24 30.29 25.58 -7.02
C SER A 24 31.20 24.92 -6.00
N THR A 25 32.49 25.19 -6.14
CA THR A 25 33.58 24.72 -5.30
C THR A 25 33.60 25.42 -3.95
N LYS A 26 33.98 24.71 -2.87
CA LYS A 26 35.20 24.94 -2.07
C LYS A 26 35.13 24.26 -0.70
N ASP A 27 36.33 23.96 -0.19
CA ASP A 27 36.77 23.91 1.21
C ASP A 27 35.72 23.63 2.30
N ASN A 28 35.93 22.55 3.07
CA ASN A 28 35.63 22.65 4.49
C ASN A 28 36.55 21.80 5.39
N THR A 29 37.22 22.52 6.29
CA THR A 29 37.75 22.05 7.56
C THR A 29 36.65 21.50 8.47
N GLY A 30 37.01 20.70 9.49
CA GLY A 30 36.05 20.16 10.49
C GLY A 30 35.49 21.19 11.49
N PRO A 31 34.84 20.79 12.61
CA PRO A 31 34.98 19.49 13.29
C PRO A 31 33.68 18.78 13.82
N ASN A 32 33.94 17.55 14.27
CA ASN A 32 33.15 16.55 15.02
C ASN A 32 31.91 16.95 15.86
N SER A 33 30.79 16.25 15.61
CA SER A 33 29.95 15.55 16.62
C SER A 33 29.00 14.55 15.90
N GLY A 34 28.49 13.45 16.48
CA GLY A 34 28.83 12.76 17.75
C GLY A 34 27.70 11.83 18.24
N SER A 35 27.87 10.49 18.25
CA SER A 35 26.91 9.52 18.83
C SER A 35 27.58 8.15 19.14
N PRO A 36 27.21 7.40 20.19
CA PRO A 36 28.18 6.65 20.99
C PRO A 36 28.04 5.11 20.92
N TYR A 37 28.27 4.50 19.75
CA TYR A 37 28.38 3.04 19.63
C TYR A 37 29.79 2.63 19.19
N ASN A 38 30.62 2.42 20.22
CA ASN A 38 31.93 1.75 20.25
C ASN A 38 32.68 1.53 18.93
N GLU A 39 33.82 2.22 18.81
CA GLU A 39 35.00 1.65 18.15
C GLU A 39 35.47 0.35 18.86
N HIS A 40 36.54 -0.27 18.35
CA HIS A 40 37.10 -1.55 18.84
C HIS A 40 36.43 -2.86 18.35
N ALA A 41 36.26 -2.98 17.03
CA ALA A 41 36.16 -4.29 16.36
C ALA A 41 37.23 -4.44 15.26
N THR A 42 38.41 -4.93 15.67
CA THR A 42 39.39 -5.67 14.84
C THR A 42 39.73 -5.13 13.43
N ARG A 43 40.49 -4.02 13.34
CA ARG A 43 41.35 -3.74 12.16
C ARG A 43 42.70 -4.48 12.19
N THR A 44 42.88 -5.40 13.15
CA THR A 44 44.18 -6.01 13.49
C THR A 44 44.45 -7.37 12.83
N SER A 45 43.41 -8.05 12.33
CA SER A 45 43.54 -9.42 11.81
C SER A 45 43.92 -9.50 10.33
N SER A 46 43.64 -8.45 9.54
CA SER A 46 43.98 -8.40 8.11
C SER A 46 45.39 -7.88 7.86
N THR A 47 45.93 -7.03 8.73
CA THR A 47 47.29 -6.49 8.62
C THR A 47 48.37 -7.49 9.04
N SER A 48 48.11 -8.35 10.03
CA SER A 48 49.07 -9.36 10.49
C SER A 48 49.30 -10.49 9.48
N LEU A 49 48.28 -10.86 8.70
CA LEU A 49 48.39 -11.86 7.65
C LEU A 49 49.23 -11.37 6.45
N ILE A 50 49.22 -10.08 6.15
CA ILE A 50 50.03 -9.49 5.07
C ILE A 50 51.52 -9.48 5.45
N SER A 51 51.86 -9.19 6.72
CA SER A 51 53.25 -9.22 7.18
C SER A 51 53.90 -10.61 7.19
N SER A 52 53.12 -11.69 7.31
CA SER A 52 53.64 -13.06 7.22
C SER A 52 53.90 -13.55 5.78
N LEU A 53 53.57 -12.77 4.75
CA LEU A 53 53.80 -13.10 3.33
C LEU A 53 55.10 -12.49 2.77
N GLY A 54 56.00 -12.02 3.65
CA GLY A 54 57.30 -11.44 3.30
C GLY A 54 58.24 -12.44 2.63
N GLY A 55 58.04 -12.64 1.33
CA GLY A 55 58.77 -13.62 0.50
C GLY A 55 57.97 -14.16 -0.70
N LEU A 56 56.65 -13.92 -0.76
CA LEU A 56 55.83 -14.33 -1.89
C LEU A 56 55.83 -13.28 -3.03
N PRO A 57 55.73 -13.70 -4.30
CA PRO A 57 55.55 -12.78 -5.42
C PRO A 57 54.32 -11.89 -5.24
N SER A 58 54.43 -10.62 -5.62
CA SER A 58 53.39 -9.60 -5.41
C SER A 58 52.01 -10.00 -5.93
N HIS A 59 51.94 -10.70 -7.07
CA HIS A 59 50.71 -11.19 -7.68
C HIS A 59 49.95 -12.23 -6.82
N VAL A 60 50.65 -12.98 -5.96
CA VAL A 60 50.02 -13.92 -5.02
C VAL A 60 49.38 -13.17 -3.86
N ALA A 61 50.08 -12.16 -3.32
CA ALA A 61 49.57 -11.34 -2.22
C ALA A 61 48.35 -10.50 -2.64
N THR A 62 48.34 -9.95 -3.86
CA THR A 62 47.15 -9.28 -4.41
C THR A 62 46.00 -10.26 -4.62
N GLY A 63 46.25 -11.42 -5.24
CA GLY A 63 45.21 -12.42 -5.50
C GLY A 63 44.51 -12.93 -4.22
N VAL A 64 45.26 -13.15 -3.13
CA VAL A 64 44.68 -13.51 -1.82
C VAL A 64 43.81 -12.37 -1.27
N THR A 65 44.29 -11.13 -1.39
CA THR A 65 43.54 -9.93 -0.95
C THR A 65 42.24 -9.77 -1.74
N ASP A 66 42.28 -9.96 -3.06
CA ASP A 66 41.12 -9.88 -3.94
C ASP A 66 40.09 -10.97 -3.63
N VAL A 67 40.52 -12.21 -3.35
CA VAL A 67 39.61 -13.29 -2.92
C VAL A 67 38.92 -12.94 -1.59
N VAL A 68 39.66 -12.44 -0.59
CA VAL A 68 39.09 -12.05 0.71
C VAL A 68 38.09 -10.89 0.55
N ASN A 69 38.40 -9.89 -0.29
CA ASN A 69 37.50 -8.78 -0.59
C ASN A 69 36.22 -9.28 -1.28
N ASN A 70 36.34 -10.10 -2.33
CA ASN A 70 35.22 -10.64 -3.08
C ASN A 70 34.30 -11.53 -2.21
N VAL A 71 34.85 -12.35 -1.32
CA VAL A 71 34.06 -13.14 -0.35
C VAL A 71 33.35 -12.22 0.65
N THR A 72 34.03 -11.19 1.15
CA THR A 72 33.44 -10.22 2.07
C THR A 72 32.29 -9.43 1.44
N ASP A 73 32.45 -9.01 0.19
CA ASP A 73 31.42 -8.29 -0.56
C ASP A 73 30.26 -9.20 -0.97
N TYR A 74 30.53 -10.46 -1.32
CA TYR A 74 29.48 -11.47 -1.51
C TYR A 74 28.62 -11.64 -0.23
N LEU A 75 29.23 -11.74 0.95
CA LEU A 75 28.51 -11.86 2.21
C LEU A 75 27.65 -10.61 2.52
N LYS A 76 28.17 -9.40 2.28
CA LYS A 76 27.39 -8.15 2.38
C LYS A 76 26.18 -8.16 1.44
N VAL A 77 26.38 -8.51 0.17
CA VAL A 77 25.32 -8.56 -0.84
C VAL A 77 24.28 -9.62 -0.48
N ALA A 78 24.70 -10.79 0.00
CA ALA A 78 23.79 -11.87 0.41
C ALA A 78 22.82 -11.43 1.53
N GLU A 79 23.32 -10.79 2.59
CA GLU A 79 22.46 -10.29 3.68
C GLU A 79 21.62 -9.08 3.24
N GLN A 80 22.12 -8.21 2.36
CA GLN A 80 21.30 -7.14 1.75
C GLN A 80 20.15 -7.71 0.92
N GLU A 81 20.39 -8.69 0.06
CA GLU A 81 19.36 -9.33 -0.78
C GLU A 81 18.35 -10.11 0.06
N LYS A 82 18.79 -10.79 1.12
CA LYS A 82 17.92 -11.43 2.11
C LYS A 82 17.02 -10.43 2.83
N THR A 83 17.56 -9.26 3.19
CA THR A 83 16.79 -8.15 3.78
C THR A 83 15.77 -7.60 2.78
N LYS A 84 16.17 -7.27 1.54
CA LYS A 84 15.27 -6.81 0.47
C LYS A 84 14.14 -7.80 0.20
N ARG A 85 14.44 -9.11 0.11
CA ARG A 85 13.43 -10.16 -0.07
C ARG A 85 12.44 -10.24 1.09
N THR A 86 12.89 -9.96 2.31
CA THR A 86 12.04 -9.96 3.52
C THR A 86 11.12 -8.73 3.54
N ASP A 87 11.65 -7.55 3.22
CA ASP A 87 10.87 -6.31 3.06
C ASP A 87 9.82 -6.43 1.93
N ILE A 88 10.19 -6.97 0.76
CA ILE A 88 9.24 -7.27 -0.33
C ILE A 88 8.12 -8.22 0.14
N LYS A 89 8.46 -9.27 0.91
CA LYS A 89 7.44 -10.17 1.49
C LYS A 89 6.51 -9.43 2.45
N ALA A 90 7.04 -8.63 3.37
CA ALA A 90 6.25 -7.86 4.32
C ALA A 90 5.30 -6.88 3.61
N ARG A 91 5.78 -6.12 2.63
CA ARG A 91 4.96 -5.21 1.81
C ARG A 91 3.87 -5.96 1.05
N ARG A 92 4.20 -7.12 0.46
CA ARG A 92 3.22 -8.00 -0.20
C ARG A 92 2.14 -8.48 0.78
N ASP A 93 2.51 -8.89 1.99
CA ASP A 93 1.55 -9.37 2.99
C ASP A 93 0.63 -8.25 3.49
N VAL A 94 1.15 -7.04 3.72
CA VAL A 94 0.33 -5.85 4.03
C VAL A 94 -0.64 -5.51 2.89
N ALA A 95 -0.16 -5.52 1.64
CA ALA A 95 -1.01 -5.27 0.47
C ALA A 95 -2.08 -6.36 0.27
N LEU A 96 -1.75 -7.64 0.50
CA LEU A 96 -2.71 -8.73 0.46
C LEU A 96 -3.73 -8.64 1.60
N ALA A 97 -3.33 -8.19 2.79
CA ALA A 97 -4.24 -7.96 3.91
C ALA A 97 -5.24 -6.83 3.59
N SER A 98 -4.77 -5.71 3.02
CA SER A 98 -5.67 -4.60 2.64
C SER A 98 -6.64 -4.99 1.52
N ILE A 99 -6.17 -5.70 0.48
CA ILE A 99 -7.03 -6.22 -0.60
C ILE A 99 -8.07 -7.20 -0.03
N LYS A 100 -7.69 -8.10 0.89
CA LYS A 100 -8.64 -9.02 1.54
C LYS A 100 -9.68 -8.28 2.39
N ALA A 101 -9.28 -7.25 3.13
CA ALA A 101 -10.20 -6.43 3.92
C ALA A 101 -11.19 -5.67 3.02
N GLN A 102 -10.70 -5.02 1.97
CA GLN A 102 -11.54 -4.34 0.98
C GLN A 102 -12.53 -5.30 0.29
N ARG A 103 -12.07 -6.48 -0.12
CA ARG A 103 -12.93 -7.54 -0.67
C ARG A 103 -14.02 -7.95 0.32
N LYS A 104 -13.68 -8.14 1.60
CA LYS A 104 -14.65 -8.53 2.63
C LYS A 104 -15.77 -7.48 2.75
N VAL A 105 -15.41 -6.22 2.97
CA VAL A 105 -16.36 -5.10 3.09
C VAL A 105 -17.25 -5.00 1.84
N PHE A 106 -16.67 -5.09 0.64
CA PHE A 106 -17.43 -5.05 -0.61
C PHE A 106 -18.40 -6.24 -0.75
N SER A 107 -18.00 -7.44 -0.31
CA SER A 107 -18.84 -8.64 -0.38
C SER A 107 -20.02 -8.57 0.60
N GLU A 108 -19.77 -8.12 1.84
CA GLU A 108 -20.79 -7.92 2.88
C GLU A 108 -21.79 -6.83 2.46
N LEU A 109 -21.30 -5.71 1.91
CA LEU A 109 -22.15 -4.62 1.42
C LEU A 109 -23.01 -5.05 0.23
N MET A 110 -22.44 -5.76 -0.76
CA MET A 110 -23.21 -6.34 -1.86
C MET A 110 -24.31 -7.26 -1.33
N GLN A 111 -23.99 -8.16 -0.40
CA GLN A 111 -24.97 -9.10 0.16
C GLN A 111 -26.10 -8.38 0.90
N TYR A 112 -25.78 -7.36 1.70
CA TYR A 112 -26.76 -6.52 2.37
C TYR A 112 -27.67 -5.79 1.36
N THR A 113 -27.10 -5.08 0.39
CA THR A 113 -27.86 -4.32 -0.62
C THR A 113 -28.78 -5.22 -1.46
N PHE A 114 -28.35 -6.45 -1.82
CA PHE A 114 -29.22 -7.39 -2.53
C PHE A 114 -30.33 -7.96 -1.64
N GLN A 115 -30.07 -8.24 -0.36
CA GLN A 115 -31.10 -8.68 0.59
C GLN A 115 -32.15 -7.60 0.86
N GLU A 116 -31.72 -6.35 1.07
CA GLU A 116 -32.60 -5.19 1.25
C GLU A 116 -33.51 -5.00 0.02
N ARG A 117 -32.96 -5.02 -1.19
CA ARG A 117 -33.74 -4.90 -2.44
C ARG A 117 -34.73 -6.05 -2.62
N ALA A 118 -34.37 -7.27 -2.25
CA ALA A 118 -35.29 -8.40 -2.28
C ALA A 118 -36.47 -8.21 -1.30
N ALA A 119 -36.20 -7.73 -0.08
CA ALA A 119 -37.23 -7.43 0.91
C ALA A 119 -38.16 -6.30 0.45
N VAL A 120 -37.61 -5.22 -0.14
CA VAL A 120 -38.40 -4.11 -0.69
C VAL A 120 -39.30 -4.58 -1.82
N LEU A 121 -38.78 -5.35 -2.78
CA LEU A 121 -39.59 -5.91 -3.88
C LEU A 121 -40.70 -6.84 -3.34
N GLN A 122 -40.40 -7.70 -2.36
CA GLN A 122 -41.39 -8.57 -1.72
C GLN A 122 -42.53 -7.77 -1.08
N LYS A 123 -42.23 -6.66 -0.39
CA LYS A 123 -43.26 -5.77 0.17
C LYS A 123 -44.06 -5.02 -0.90
N GLN A 124 -43.46 -4.73 -2.05
CA GLN A 124 -44.18 -4.14 -3.19
C GLN A 124 -45.13 -5.18 -3.82
N PHE A 125 -44.78 -6.47 -3.88
CA PHE A 125 -45.70 -7.53 -4.30
C PHE A 125 -46.87 -7.67 -3.32
N GLU A 126 -46.62 -7.77 -2.02
CA GLU A 126 -47.69 -7.81 -0.99
C GLU A 126 -48.62 -6.58 -1.04
N THR A 127 -48.12 -5.43 -1.50
CA THR A 127 -48.92 -4.20 -1.65
C THR A 127 -49.74 -4.22 -2.94
N LEU A 128 -49.16 -4.74 -4.03
CA LEU A 128 -49.85 -4.95 -5.29
C LEU A 128 -51.01 -5.95 -5.14
N ASP A 129 -50.78 -7.07 -4.46
CA ASP A 129 -51.82 -8.09 -4.21
C ASP A 129 -53.03 -7.48 -3.48
N LYS A 130 -52.79 -6.74 -2.38
CA LYS A 130 -53.83 -6.01 -1.63
C LYS A 130 -54.53 -4.93 -2.47
N ALA A 131 -53.80 -4.26 -3.36
CA ALA A 131 -54.38 -3.26 -4.25
C ALA A 131 -55.33 -3.91 -5.28
N LEU A 132 -54.99 -5.10 -5.79
CA LEU A 132 -55.84 -5.88 -6.68
C LEU A 132 -57.08 -6.43 -5.94
N GLU A 133 -56.92 -6.98 -4.74
CA GLU A 133 -58.03 -7.45 -3.90
C GLU A 133 -59.03 -6.34 -3.54
N SER A 134 -58.53 -5.12 -3.28
CA SER A 134 -59.36 -3.95 -2.95
C SER A 134 -59.87 -3.18 -4.17
N GLY A 135 -59.53 -3.59 -5.39
CA GLY A 135 -59.87 -2.88 -6.62
C GLY A 135 -59.20 -1.50 -6.78
N ASN A 136 -58.17 -1.20 -5.98
CA ASN A 136 -57.48 0.08 -5.99
C ASN A 136 -56.40 0.12 -7.09
N VAL A 137 -56.84 0.45 -8.31
CA VAL A 137 -56.00 0.55 -9.51
C VAL A 137 -54.86 1.56 -9.35
N GLU A 138 -55.05 2.63 -8.59
CA GLU A 138 -54.03 3.67 -8.37
C GLU A 138 -52.85 3.14 -7.52
N VAL A 139 -53.15 2.43 -6.42
CA VAL A 139 -52.11 1.79 -5.59
C VAL A 139 -51.42 0.65 -6.35
N ALA A 140 -52.14 -0.09 -7.20
CA ALA A 140 -51.55 -1.11 -8.05
C ALA A 140 -50.55 -0.50 -9.06
N ALA A 141 -50.94 0.58 -9.74
CA ALA A 141 -50.07 1.32 -10.66
C ALA A 141 -48.84 1.93 -9.95
N LEU A 142 -49.02 2.49 -8.75
CA LEU A 142 -47.92 3.02 -7.94
C LEU A 142 -46.93 1.92 -7.51
N SER A 143 -47.44 0.75 -7.13
CA SER A 143 -46.63 -0.40 -6.71
C SER A 143 -45.75 -0.91 -7.87
N LEU A 144 -46.34 -1.05 -9.07
CA LEU A 144 -45.60 -1.45 -10.28
C LEU A 144 -44.52 -0.44 -10.69
N ASN A 145 -44.84 0.86 -10.67
CA ASN A 145 -43.84 1.91 -10.95
C ASN A 145 -42.69 1.90 -9.91
N SER A 146 -43.02 1.62 -8.64
CA SER A 146 -42.02 1.51 -7.57
C SER A 146 -41.09 0.31 -7.76
N MET A 147 -41.61 -0.85 -8.18
CA MET A 147 -40.78 -2.01 -8.54
C MET A 147 -39.85 -1.70 -9.71
N VAL A 148 -40.36 -1.06 -10.77
CA VAL A 148 -39.57 -0.69 -11.95
C VAL A 148 -38.43 0.26 -11.54
N SER A 149 -38.71 1.24 -10.68
CA SER A 149 -37.68 2.14 -10.12
C SER A 149 -36.60 1.40 -9.33
N VAL A 150 -37.00 0.46 -8.46
CA VAL A 150 -36.04 -0.40 -7.73
C VAL A 150 -35.18 -1.20 -8.71
N ILE A 151 -35.77 -1.87 -9.69
CA ILE A 151 -35.07 -2.69 -10.70
C ILE A 151 -34.10 -1.84 -11.53
N GLN A 152 -34.50 -0.65 -11.97
CA GLN A 152 -33.68 0.27 -12.76
C GLN A 152 -32.54 0.93 -11.94
N SER A 153 -32.71 1.07 -10.63
CA SER A 153 -31.67 1.65 -9.76
C SER A 153 -30.45 0.71 -9.63
N SER A 154 -29.24 1.26 -9.79
CA SER A 154 -28.00 0.48 -9.67
C SER A 154 -27.64 0.22 -8.19
N PRO A 155 -27.40 -1.04 -7.78
CA PRO A 155 -26.96 -1.36 -6.41
C PRO A 155 -25.56 -0.85 -6.08
N PHE A 156 -24.77 -0.46 -7.10
CA PHE A 156 -23.41 0.05 -6.92
C PHE A 156 -23.35 1.53 -6.54
N LYS A 157 -24.46 2.28 -6.66
CA LYS A 157 -24.49 3.72 -6.35
C LYS A 157 -24.12 3.98 -4.88
N THR A 158 -24.76 3.24 -3.97
CA THR A 158 -24.50 3.27 -2.52
C THR A 158 -23.03 2.93 -2.19
N ILE A 159 -22.43 1.99 -2.92
CA ILE A 159 -21.02 1.62 -2.73
C ILE A 159 -20.09 2.77 -3.14
N GLN A 160 -20.41 3.47 -4.23
CA GLN A 160 -19.61 4.59 -4.73
C GLN A 160 -19.72 5.82 -3.80
N GLU A 161 -20.91 6.09 -3.27
CA GLU A 161 -21.16 7.13 -2.25
C GLU A 161 -20.41 6.81 -0.95
N MET A 162 -20.45 5.56 -0.47
CA MET A 162 -19.70 5.12 0.71
C MET A 162 -18.17 5.20 0.48
N GLN A 163 -17.66 4.81 -0.68
CA GLN A 163 -16.23 4.95 -1.00
C GLN A 163 -15.79 6.41 -1.06
N GLN A 164 -16.65 7.33 -1.49
CA GLN A 164 -16.36 8.78 -1.47
C GLN A 164 -16.38 9.32 -0.03
N ALA A 165 -17.35 8.90 0.80
CA ALA A 165 -17.42 9.28 2.21
C ALA A 165 -16.19 8.81 3.01
N LEU A 166 -15.76 7.55 2.81
CA LEU A 166 -14.58 6.96 3.46
C LEU A 166 -13.24 7.39 2.83
N GLY A 167 -13.25 7.81 1.56
CA GLY A 167 -12.06 8.30 0.86
C GLY A 167 -11.68 9.73 1.24
N ASN A 168 -12.62 10.51 1.77
CA ASN A 168 -12.34 11.77 2.43
C ASN A 168 -11.71 11.51 3.81
N LYS A 169 -10.47 11.97 3.99
CA LYS A 169 -9.64 11.73 5.20
C LYS A 169 -10.21 12.29 6.52
N ASP A 170 -11.30 13.06 6.48
CA ASP A 170 -11.86 13.80 7.60
C ASP A 170 -13.26 13.32 8.05
N PHE A 171 -13.69 12.10 7.68
CA PHE A 171 -14.97 11.56 8.14
C PHE A 171 -14.92 11.14 9.62
N VAL A 172 -15.13 12.13 10.50
CA VAL A 172 -15.41 11.91 11.93
C VAL A 172 -16.81 11.34 12.05
N VAL A 173 -16.92 10.03 12.31
CA VAL A 173 -18.17 9.42 12.79
C VAL A 173 -18.46 9.99 14.18
N ARG A 174 -19.30 11.03 14.24
CA ARG A 174 -19.94 11.41 15.50
C ARG A 174 -21.09 10.44 15.74
N LEU A 175 -20.96 9.65 16.79
CA LEU A 175 -22.09 8.98 17.43
C LEU A 175 -22.72 10.02 18.37
N GLU A 176 -23.90 10.50 18.00
CA GLU A 176 -24.87 11.14 18.89
C GLU A 176 -26.12 10.25 18.95
#